data_AF-A0A7V9APM1-F1
#
_entry.id   AF-A0A7V9APM1-F1
#
_cell.length_a   1.000
_cell.length_b   1.000
_cell.length_c   1.000
_cell.angle_alpha   90.00
_cell.angle_beta   90.00
_cell.angle_gamma   90.00
#
_symmetry.space_group_name_H-M   'P 1'
#
loop_
_entity.id
_entity.type
_entity.pdbx_description
1 polymer ?
#
loop_
_entity_poly.entity_id
_entity_poly.type
_entity_poly.pdbx_seq_one_letter_code
_entity_poly.pdbx_strand_id
1 'polypeptide(L)'
;MRKIENFSVNNFNLARLVAALLVLITHGYELGGILASEPLYWLTHGRFRLSSVGLYLFFFTSGYLVCHSFFRTKKMGAFIWKRFLRIFPGLLVVVIITTFIIGPLFTNITLKEYFSSKLTYEYLLTGSGIYI
;
A
#
# COMPACT_ATOMS: atom_id res chain seq x y z
N MET A 1 -14.42 -39.28 20.54
CA MET A 1 -15.29 -39.26 19.35
C MET A 1 -14.94 -38.01 18.53
N ARG A 2 -14.33 -38.25 17.35
CA ARG A 2 -13.91 -37.34 16.25
C ARG A 2 -13.71 -35.84 16.50
N LYS A 3 -12.42 -35.46 16.44
CA LYS A 3 -11.87 -34.14 16.12
C LYS A 3 -12.20 -33.81 14.65
N ILE A 4 -13.27 -33.05 14.42
CA ILE A 4 -13.65 -32.41 13.14
C ILE A 4 -14.16 -31.03 13.59
N GLU A 5 -13.52 -29.91 13.30
CA GLU A 5 -13.31 -29.37 11.96
C GLU A 5 -11.87 -28.90 11.70
N ASN A 6 -11.43 -29.20 10.48
CA ASN A 6 -10.16 -28.79 9.90
C ASN A 6 -10.07 -27.26 9.78
N PHE A 7 -8.86 -26.72 9.91
CA PHE A 7 -8.49 -25.32 9.71
C PHE A 7 -9.44 -24.56 8.79
N SER A 8 -10.15 -23.56 9.31
CA SER A 8 -10.78 -22.54 8.47
C SER A 8 -9.65 -21.81 7.74
N VAL A 9 -9.40 -22.21 6.50
CA VAL A 9 -8.38 -21.58 5.65
C VAL A 9 -8.92 -20.19 5.31
N ASN A 10 -8.61 -19.22 6.16
CA ASN A 10 -9.12 -17.87 6.05
C ASN A 10 -8.32 -17.13 4.96
N ASN A 11 -8.76 -17.28 3.72
CA ASN A 11 -8.06 -16.84 2.52
C ASN A 11 -8.19 -15.34 2.22
N PHE A 12 -8.27 -14.47 3.23
CA PHE A 12 -8.23 -13.01 3.03
C PHE A 12 -6.95 -12.53 2.36
N ASN A 13 -5.87 -13.31 2.41
CA ASN A 13 -4.66 -13.04 1.63
C ASN A 13 -4.90 -13.25 0.13
N LEU A 14 -5.60 -14.33 -0.25
CA LEU A 14 -6.00 -14.58 -1.64
C LEU A 14 -6.97 -13.51 -2.13
N ALA A 15 -7.96 -13.13 -1.33
CA ALA A 15 -8.89 -12.06 -1.68
C ALA A 15 -8.16 -10.73 -1.93
N ARG A 16 -7.16 -10.41 -1.10
CA ARG A 16 -6.30 -9.23 -1.30
C ARG A 16 -5.38 -9.35 -2.51
N LEU A 17 -4.89 -10.55 -2.81
CA LEU A 17 -4.12 -10.80 -4.03
C LEU A 17 -4.96 -10.59 -5.28
N VAL A 18 -6.17 -11.16 -5.32
CA VAL A 18 -7.12 -10.93 -6.43
C VAL A 18 -7.45 -9.45 -6.55
N ALA A 19 -7.77 -8.77 -5.44
CA ALA A 19 -8.02 -7.33 -5.43
C ALA A 19 -6.83 -6.52 -6.01
N ALA A 20 -5.60 -6.86 -5.60
CA ALA A 20 -4.39 -6.20 -6.10
C ALA A 20 -4.15 -6.47 -7.59
N LEU A 21 -4.44 -7.69 -8.07
CA LEU A 21 -4.36 -8.02 -9.50
C LEU A 21 -5.36 -7.21 -10.32
N LEU A 22 -6.60 -7.02 -9.85
CA LEU A 22 -7.59 -6.19 -10.52
C LEU A 22 -7.13 -4.73 -10.66
N VAL A 23 -6.49 -4.19 -9.61
CA VAL A 23 -5.88 -2.85 -9.63
C VAL A 23 -4.71 -2.78 -10.61
N LEU A 24 -3.83 -3.78 -10.57
CA LEU A 24 -2.67 -3.87 -11.45
C LEU A 24 -3.07 -3.91 -12.93
N ILE A 25 -4.11 -4.67 -13.28
CA ILE A 25 -4.58 -4.80 -14.66
C ILE A 25 -5.00 -3.44 -15.21
N THR A 26 -5.89 -2.70 -14.55
CA THR A 26 -6.31 -1.37 -15.06
C THR A 26 -5.13 -0.41 -15.18
N HIS A 27 -4.22 -0.37 -14.20
CA HIS A 27 -3.04 0.49 -14.31
C HIS A 27 -2.11 0.09 -15.48
N GLY A 28 -2.05 -1.20 -15.82
CA GLY A 28 -1.37 -1.66 -17.04
C GLY A 28 -1.98 -1.05 -18.31
N TYR A 29 -3.30 -1.02 -18.41
CA TYR A 29 -4.00 -0.37 -19.52
C TYR A 29 -3.85 1.16 -19.52
N GLU A 30 -3.85 1.80 -18.35
CA GLU A 30 -3.62 3.24 -18.21
C GLU A 30 -2.21 3.63 -18.66
N LEU A 31 -1.18 2.92 -18.18
CA LEU A 31 0.20 3.15 -18.58
C LEU A 31 0.46 2.87 -20.06
N GLY A 32 -0.24 1.90 -20.63
CA GLY A 32 -0.20 1.60 -22.07
C GLY A 32 -0.98 2.58 -22.94
N GLY A 33 -1.67 3.57 -22.35
CA GLY A 33 -2.49 4.54 -23.10
C GLY A 33 -3.73 3.91 -23.78
N ILE A 34 -4.11 2.69 -23.40
CA ILE A 34 -5.18 1.90 -24.02
C ILE A 34 -6.32 1.61 -23.03
N LEU A 35 -6.58 2.53 -22.10
CA LEU A 35 -7.63 2.38 -21.08
C LEU A 35 -9.01 2.05 -21.68
N ALA A 36 -9.32 2.57 -22.87
CA ALA A 36 -10.57 2.28 -23.57
C ALA A 36 -10.77 0.77 -23.88
N SER A 37 -9.70 -0.01 -23.92
CA SER A 37 -9.71 -1.46 -24.16
C SER A 37 -9.71 -2.29 -22.87
N GLU A 38 -9.69 -1.66 -21.69
CA GLU A 38 -9.81 -2.37 -20.42
C GLU A 38 -11.20 -3.04 -20.34
N PRO A 39 -11.31 -4.34 -20.01
CA PRO A 39 -12.56 -5.09 -20.22
C PRO A 39 -13.79 -4.53 -19.52
N LEU A 40 -13.66 -4.08 -18.26
CA LEU A 40 -14.80 -3.54 -17.51
C LEU A 40 -15.09 -2.10 -17.94
N TYR A 41 -14.04 -1.33 -18.22
CA TYR A 41 -14.17 0.03 -18.75
C TYR A 41 -14.91 0.05 -20.09
N TRP A 42 -14.52 -0.83 -21.02
CA TRP A 42 -15.16 -0.98 -22.32
C TRP A 42 -16.62 -1.42 -22.18
N LEU A 43 -16.87 -2.50 -21.42
CA LEU A 43 -18.21 -3.05 -21.23
C LEU A 43 -19.19 -2.06 -20.59
N THR A 44 -18.69 -1.20 -19.68
CA THR A 44 -19.52 -0.23 -18.96
C THR A 44 -19.56 1.14 -19.62
N HIS A 45 -19.04 1.28 -20.84
CA HIS A 45 -18.97 2.55 -21.57
C HIS A 45 -18.26 3.65 -20.76
N GLY A 46 -17.14 3.30 -20.14
CA GLY A 46 -16.27 4.20 -19.41
C GLY A 46 -16.70 4.52 -17.97
N ARG A 47 -17.68 3.80 -17.41
CA ARG A 47 -18.25 4.09 -16.08
C ARG A 47 -17.50 3.41 -14.94
N PHE A 48 -17.01 2.20 -15.15
CA PHE A 48 -16.34 1.40 -14.11
C PHE A 48 -14.98 0.90 -14.58
N ARG A 49 -14.05 0.78 -13.64
CA ARG A 49 -12.71 0.22 -13.85
C ARG A 49 -12.49 -0.98 -12.94
N LEU A 50 -11.73 -1.97 -13.41
CA LEU A 50 -11.37 -3.11 -12.55
C LEU A 50 -10.59 -2.64 -11.31
N SER A 51 -9.79 -1.58 -11.43
CA SER A 51 -9.12 -0.96 -10.28
C SER A 51 -10.08 -0.45 -9.22
N SER A 52 -11.24 0.10 -9.60
CA SER A 52 -12.23 0.57 -8.63
C SER A 52 -12.79 -0.59 -7.81
N VAL A 53 -13.16 -1.69 -8.48
CA VAL A 53 -13.65 -2.91 -7.82
C VAL A 53 -12.58 -3.52 -6.93
N GLY A 54 -11.35 -3.64 -7.43
CA GLY A 54 -10.21 -4.14 -6.68
C GLY A 54 -9.92 -3.30 -5.43
N LEU A 55 -9.92 -1.98 -5.56
CA LEU A 55 -9.70 -1.06 -4.45
C LEU A 55 -10.79 -1.20 -3.37
N TYR A 56 -12.06 -1.28 -3.76
CA TYR A 56 -13.16 -1.49 -2.80
C TYR A 56 -13.02 -2.80 -2.05
N LEU A 57 -12.70 -3.89 -2.75
CA LEU A 57 -12.46 -5.19 -2.12
C LEU A 57 -11.24 -5.17 -1.17
N PHE A 58 -10.17 -4.49 -1.58
CA PHE A 58 -8.96 -4.35 -0.79
C PHE A 58 -9.22 -3.57 0.52
N PHE A 59 -9.93 -2.45 0.44
CA PHE A 59 -10.28 -1.67 1.63
C PHE A 59 -11.29 -2.38 2.53
N PHE A 60 -12.30 -3.03 1.96
CA PHE A 60 -13.26 -3.80 2.74
C PHE A 60 -12.59 -4.92 3.55
N THR A 61 -11.78 -5.75 2.88
CA THR A 61 -11.06 -6.86 3.55
C THR A 61 -10.05 -6.36 4.57
N SER A 62 -9.31 -5.27 4.26
CA SER A 62 -8.36 -4.67 5.20
C SER A 62 -9.05 -4.08 6.42
N GLY A 63 -10.17 -3.37 6.23
CA GLY A 63 -10.99 -2.81 7.30
C GLY A 63 -11.56 -3.90 8.22
N TYR A 64 -12.12 -4.96 7.65
CA TYR A 64 -12.60 -6.11 8.41
C TYR A 64 -11.49 -6.70 9.31
N LEU A 65 -10.29 -6.94 8.75
CA LEU A 65 -9.16 -7.48 9.52
C LEU A 65 -8.68 -6.52 10.61
N VAL A 66 -8.79 -5.20 10.39
CA VAL A 66 -8.47 -4.18 11.39
C VAL A 66 -9.43 -4.26 12.56
N CYS A 67 -10.74 -4.26 12.29
CA CYS A 67 -11.78 -4.38 13.31
C CYS A 67 -11.66 -5.71 14.07
N HIS A 68 -11.52 -6.83 13.37
CA HIS A 68 -11.35 -8.14 13.99
C HIS A 68 -10.10 -8.21 14.87
N SER A 69 -8.98 -7.61 14.45
CA SER A 69 -7.76 -7.51 15.26
C SER A 69 -7.95 -6.63 16.52
N PHE A 70 -8.76 -5.58 16.41
CA PHE A 70 -9.11 -4.72 17.54
C PHE A 70 -9.94 -5.47 18.58
N PHE A 71 -11.03 -6.14 18.18
CA PHE A 71 -11.89 -6.90 19.11
C PHE A 71 -11.15 -8.04 19.83
N ARG A 72 -10.10 -8.60 19.23
CA ARG A 72 -9.26 -9.63 19.87
C ARG A 72 -8.21 -9.06 20.82
N THR A 73 -8.00 -7.74 20.84
CA THR A 73 -6.96 -7.10 21.64
C THR A 73 -7.58 -6.43 22.88
N LYS A 74 -7.18 -6.86 24.08
CA LYS A 74 -7.74 -6.35 25.34
C LYS A 74 -7.37 -4.90 25.70
N LYS A 75 -6.29 -4.36 25.12
CA LYS A 75 -5.77 -3.01 25.42
C LYS A 75 -5.53 -2.24 24.13
N MET A 76 -6.14 -1.06 24.01
CA MET A 76 -6.00 -0.19 22.83
C MET A 76 -4.54 0.20 22.54
N GLY A 77 -3.75 0.52 23.57
CA GLY A 77 -2.33 0.83 23.41
C GLY A 77 -1.52 -0.32 22.80
N ALA A 78 -1.81 -1.57 23.17
CA ALA A 78 -1.13 -2.74 22.61
C ALA A 78 -1.51 -2.97 21.14
N PHE A 79 -2.72 -2.60 20.72
CA PHE A 79 -3.15 -2.67 19.32
C PHE A 79 -2.42 -1.63 18.46
N ILE A 80 -2.35 -0.38 18.93
CA ILE A 80 -1.66 0.71 18.23
C ILE A 80 -0.16 0.42 18.13
N TRP A 81 0.47 0.01 19.23
CA TRP A 81 1.90 -0.29 19.25
C TRP A 81 2.32 -1.38 18.26
N LYS A 82 1.55 -2.46 18.15
CA LYS A 82 1.79 -3.53 17.16
C LYS A 82 1.71 -3.03 15.72
N ARG A 83 0.87 -2.04 15.44
CA ARG A 83 0.75 -1.45 14.09
C ARG A 83 1.86 -0.46 13.81
N PHE A 84 2.22 0.34 14.80
CA PHE A 84 3.36 1.24 14.71
C PHE A 84 4.64 0.47 14.38
N LEU A 85 4.96 -0.58 15.15
CA LEU A 85 6.12 -1.45 14.89
C LEU A 85 6.07 -2.19 13.55
N ARG A 86 4.88 -2.30 12.92
CA ARG A 86 4.74 -2.95 11.61
C ARG A 86 4.96 -1.97 10.45
N ILE A 87 4.53 -0.72 10.58
CA ILE A 87 4.53 0.26 9.48
C ILE A 87 5.78 1.16 9.57
N PHE A 88 6.09 1.66 10.76
CA PHE A 88 7.11 2.69 10.96
C PHE A 88 8.54 2.24 10.61
N PRO A 89 8.99 1.01 10.94
CA PRO A 89 10.33 0.57 10.54
C PRO A 89 10.50 0.50 9.03
N GLY A 90 9.48 0.00 8.32
CA GLY A 90 9.50 -0.04 6.85
C GLY A 90 9.50 1.36 6.23
N LEU A 91 8.72 2.27 6.81
CA LEU A 91 8.68 3.68 6.38
C LEU A 91 10.05 4.37 6.55
N LEU A 92 10.69 4.23 7.71
CA LEU A 92 12.01 4.82 7.93
C LEU A 92 13.04 4.28 6.95
N VAL A 93 13.07 2.97 6.74
CA VAL A 93 14.01 2.33 5.82
C VAL A 93 13.79 2.85 4.39
N VAL A 94 12.55 2.91 3.90
CA VAL A 94 12.31 3.40 2.53
C VAL A 94 12.69 4.87 2.38
N VAL A 95 12.35 5.73 3.35
CA VAL A 95 12.68 7.17 3.29
C VAL A 95 14.19 7.41 3.34
N ILE A 96 14.92 6.65 4.13
CA ILE A 96 16.40 6.73 4.18
C ILE A 96 16.98 6.26 2.84
N ILE A 97 16.53 5.12 2.31
CA ILE A 97 17.01 4.59 1.04
C ILE A 97 16.69 5.56 -0.11
N THR A 98 15.47 6.11 -0.15
CA THR A 98 15.08 7.02 -1.23
C THR A 98 15.84 8.33 -1.15
N THR A 99 16.09 8.87 0.05
CA THR A 99 16.83 10.13 0.24
C THR A 99 18.33 9.99 0.00
N PHE A 100 18.97 8.94 0.52
CA PHE A 100 20.43 8.83 0.52
C PHE A 100 21.01 7.95 -0.59
N ILE A 101 20.19 7.11 -1.24
CA ILE A 101 20.64 6.20 -2.30
C ILE A 101 19.95 6.56 -3.61
N ILE A 102 18.62 6.50 -3.68
CA ILE A 102 17.90 6.69 -4.94
C ILE A 102 17.99 8.15 -5.41
N GLY A 103 17.76 9.12 -4.54
CA GLY A 103 17.82 10.54 -4.89
C GLY A 103 19.16 10.96 -5.53
N PRO A 104 20.31 10.68 -4.90
CA PRO A 104 21.63 10.98 -5.47
C PRO A 104 21.93 10.27 -6.79
N LEU A 105 21.37 9.08 -7.02
CA LEU A 105 21.60 8.32 -8.26
C LEU A 105 20.80 8.86 -9.45
N PHE A 106 19.65 9.49 -9.20
CA PHE A 106 18.73 9.96 -10.25
C PHE A 106 18.64 11.48 -10.34
N THR A 107 19.44 12.22 -9.57
CA THR A 107 19.43 13.68 -9.59
C THR A 107 20.28 14.24 -10.73
N ASN A 108 19.85 15.38 -11.27
CA ASN A 108 20.57 16.11 -12.33
C ASN A 108 21.52 17.19 -11.79
N ILE A 109 21.54 17.41 -10.47
CA ILE A 109 22.41 18.39 -9.81
C ILE A 109 23.64 17.70 -9.22
N THR A 110 24.66 18.47 -8.88
CA THR A 110 25.86 17.90 -8.25
C THR A 110 25.54 17.31 -6.87
N LEU A 111 26.27 16.28 -6.43
CA LEU A 111 26.07 15.67 -5.10
C LEU A 111 26.19 16.69 -3.97
N LYS A 112 27.10 17.66 -4.12
CA LYS A 112 27.29 18.73 -3.15
C LYS A 112 26.04 19.60 -3.03
N GLU A 113 25.44 20.01 -4.14
CA GLU A 113 24.19 20.77 -4.16
C GLU A 113 23.02 19.94 -3.62
N TYR A 114 22.96 18.65 -3.95
CA TYR A 114 21.90 17.75 -3.48
C TYR A 114 21.88 17.64 -1.95
N PHE A 115 23.03 17.37 -1.32
CA PHE A 115 23.13 17.26 0.14
C PHE A 115 23.14 18.61 0.87
N SER A 116 23.29 19.72 0.15
CA SER A 116 23.16 21.08 0.70
C SER A 116 21.75 21.65 0.53
N SER A 117 20.92 21.01 -0.30
CA SER A 117 19.56 21.48 -0.59
C SER A 117 18.62 21.22 0.59
N LYS A 118 17.88 22.27 0.98
CA LYS A 118 16.83 22.19 1.99
C LYS A 118 15.74 21.18 1.61
N LEU A 119 15.43 21.07 0.31
CA LEU A 119 14.40 20.18 -0.21
C LEU A 119 14.69 18.69 0.08
N THR A 120 15.96 18.29 0.08
CA THR A 120 16.37 16.91 0.38
C THR A 120 15.99 16.52 1.82
N TYR A 121 16.23 17.42 2.77
CA TYR A 121 15.89 17.19 4.17
C TYR A 121 14.41 17.43 4.46
N GLU A 122 13.75 18.33 3.74
CA GLU A 122 12.28 18.45 3.80
C GLU A 122 11.60 17.15 3.37
N TYR A 123 12.04 16.53 2.27
CA TYR A 123 11.55 15.23 1.86
C TYR A 123 11.77 14.14 2.93
N LEU A 124 12.94 14.11 3.57
CA LEU A 124 13.23 13.17 4.67
C LEU A 124 12.27 13.38 5.87
N LEU A 125 12.04 14.63 6.26
CA LEU A 125 11.22 14.99 7.42
C LEU A 125 9.72 14.77 7.15
N THR A 126 9.22 15.22 6.00
CA THR A 126 7.83 14.98 5.59
C THR A 126 7.57 13.49 5.35
N GLY A 127 8.52 12.80 4.69
CA GLY A 127 8.41 11.36 4.41
C GLY A 127 8.43 10.48 5.65
N SER A 128 9.17 10.86 6.69
CA SER A 128 9.21 10.13 7.96
C SER A 128 7.95 10.30 8.82
N GLY A 129 7.03 11.22 8.46
CA GLY A 129 5.80 11.49 9.20
C GLY A 129 6.03 12.19 10.55
N ILE A 130 7.25 12.67 10.81
CA ILE A 130 7.62 13.42 12.02
C ILE A 130 7.16 14.89 11.91
N TYR A 131 7.01 15.39 10.68
CA TYR A 131 6.60 16.75 10.37
C TYR A 131 5.24 16.73 9.66
N ILE A 132 4.16 16.56 10.45
CA ILE A 132 2.75 16.73 10.07
C ILE A 132 2.11 17.67 11.08
#